data_AF-A0A259P8Q4-F1
#
_entry.id   AF-A0A259P8Q4-F1
#
_cell.length_a   1.000
_cell.length_b   1.000
_cell.length_c   1.000
_cell.angle_alpha   90.00
_cell.angle_beta   90.00
_cell.angle_gamma   90.00
#
_symmetry.space_group_name_H-M   'P 1'
#
loop_
_entity.id
_entity.type
_entity.pdbx_description
1 polymer ?
#
loop_
_entity_poly.entity_id
_entity_poly.type
_entity_poly.pdbx_seq_one_letter_code
_entity_poly.pdbx_strand_id
1 'polypeptide(L)'
;MPGVFPPIEVQGALLGDGGLVDNMPIDVARAMGAQAVIAVNISTPLSSREALGSIVGVTGQMINILMEQNVTSQIKTLTAADVLITPDLGSISSVDFDKGEQALRDGYAATMAAAPQLERYALSEQAYRAWRIRVDTHAQELVAGLAQRPLVAVRVEGSAWAPGATLEANLSQKAGQPLRYADVHRDLDWLAGLGDFSRVDYRLVRDGEGDALDYRVTDKPWGPNFLRFGLGLSTDLRNQTRFELQLIQRRPWLNSLGGEWRNFVQLGWENRWTSELYQPLNRVDSVFLAPYLDLDSHPIDVYAGNQPIDRYRLTTSRVGLDVGTPVSDYGELRLGYSLAQISANTILGASNL
;
A
#
# COMPACT_ATOMS: atom_id res chain seq x y z
N MET A 1 -3.52 10.19 9.00
CA MET A 1 -2.31 10.99 9.28
C MET A 1 -1.99 11.80 8.04
N PRO A 2 -2.03 13.15 8.13
CA PRO A 2 -1.63 14.02 7.02
C PRO A 2 -0.23 13.62 6.55
N GLY A 3 -0.04 13.44 5.25
CA GLY A 3 1.24 13.01 4.68
C GLY A 3 1.53 11.50 4.74
N VAL A 4 0.74 10.71 5.47
CA VAL A 4 0.85 9.23 5.49
C VAL A 4 -0.28 8.57 4.71
N PHE A 5 -1.50 9.09 4.83
CA PHE A 5 -2.65 8.63 4.05
C PHE A 5 -3.11 9.71 3.07
N PRO A 6 -3.46 9.34 1.83
CA PRO A 6 -4.06 10.29 0.89
C PRO A 6 -5.43 10.74 1.42
N PRO A 7 -5.82 12.00 1.17
CA PRO A 7 -7.16 12.45 1.52
C PRO A 7 -8.23 11.70 0.70
N ILE A 8 -9.43 11.58 1.26
CA ILE A 8 -10.55 10.88 0.64
C ILE A 8 -11.64 11.87 0.22
N GLU A 9 -12.20 11.72 -0.97
CA GLU A 9 -13.35 12.53 -1.38
C GLU A 9 -14.65 11.87 -0.90
N VAL A 10 -15.47 12.64 -0.17
CA VAL A 10 -16.80 12.22 0.29
C VAL A 10 -17.78 13.33 -0.06
N GLN A 11 -18.75 13.03 -0.93
CA GLN A 11 -19.80 13.98 -1.35
C GLN A 11 -19.24 15.32 -1.88
N GLY A 12 -18.15 15.29 -2.64
CA GLY A 12 -17.50 16.50 -3.18
C GLY A 12 -16.60 17.25 -2.20
N ALA A 13 -16.49 16.78 -0.95
CA ALA A 13 -15.56 17.32 0.04
C ALA A 13 -14.32 16.43 0.14
N LEU A 14 -13.13 17.04 0.04
CA LEU A 14 -11.87 16.36 0.26
C LEU A 14 -11.56 16.30 1.76
N LEU A 15 -11.63 15.10 2.35
CA LEU A 15 -11.42 14.85 3.77
C LEU A 15 -9.99 14.39 4.03
N GLY A 16 -9.33 15.07 4.96
CA GLY A 16 -8.03 14.68 5.51
C GLY A 16 -8.14 14.16 6.94
N ASP A 17 -7.00 13.90 7.57
CA ASP A 17 -6.95 13.57 8.99
C ASP A 17 -7.42 14.75 9.84
N GLY A 18 -8.40 14.49 10.72
CA GLY A 18 -8.97 15.47 11.62
C GLY A 18 -8.05 15.90 12.78
N GLY A 19 -6.94 15.22 13.04
CA GLY A 19 -6.02 15.54 14.12
C GLY A 19 -5.44 16.95 14.05
N LEU A 20 -5.33 17.55 12.86
CA LEU A 20 -4.92 18.95 12.70
C LEU A 20 -5.99 19.97 13.09
N VAL A 21 -7.26 19.56 13.11
CA VAL A 21 -8.41 20.45 13.23
C VAL A 21 -9.11 20.25 14.58
N ASP A 22 -9.32 19.00 14.98
CA ASP A 22 -10.04 18.64 16.19
C ASP A 22 -9.57 17.28 16.76
N ASN A 23 -8.42 17.29 17.43
CA ASN A 23 -7.76 16.09 17.94
C ASN A 23 -8.42 15.52 19.22
N MET A 24 -9.27 16.33 19.87
CA MET A 24 -10.03 15.94 21.06
C MET A 24 -11.42 16.59 21.03
N PRO A 25 -12.36 16.05 20.22
CA PRO A 25 -13.61 16.72 19.85
C PRO A 25 -14.68 16.66 20.97
N ILE A 26 -14.41 17.33 22.11
CA ILE A 26 -15.29 17.34 23.29
C ILE A 26 -16.63 18.02 22.97
N ASP A 27 -16.58 19.11 22.21
CA ASP A 27 -17.77 19.84 21.73
C ASP A 27 -18.65 18.97 20.81
N VAL A 28 -18.07 18.20 19.89
CA VAL A 28 -18.80 17.27 19.02
C VAL A 28 -19.48 16.18 19.84
N ALA A 29 -18.76 15.55 20.78
CA ALA A 29 -19.34 14.55 21.67
C ALA A 29 -20.54 15.12 22.46
N ARG A 30 -20.42 16.37 22.92
CA ARG A 30 -21.51 17.06 23.61
C ARG A 30 -22.69 17.39 22.69
N ALA A 31 -22.42 17.83 21.46
CA ALA A 31 -23.45 18.06 20.44
C ALA A 31 -24.20 16.77 20.05
N MET A 32 -23.54 15.61 20.14
CA MET A 32 -24.17 14.29 19.99
C MET A 32 -25.03 13.87 21.21
N GLY A 33 -25.10 14.69 22.26
CA GLY A 33 -25.92 14.44 23.44
C GLY A 33 -25.19 13.76 24.59
N ALA A 34 -23.85 13.73 24.59
CA ALA A 34 -23.09 13.21 25.72
C ALA A 34 -23.34 14.04 26.98
N GLN A 35 -23.75 13.36 28.06
CA GLN A 35 -24.02 13.96 29.37
C GLN A 35 -22.75 14.08 30.22
N ALA A 36 -21.78 13.22 29.95
CA ALA A 36 -20.44 13.23 30.51
C ALA A 36 -19.46 12.75 29.44
N VAL A 37 -18.24 13.30 29.46
CA VAL A 37 -17.16 12.99 28.54
C VAL A 37 -15.97 12.46 29.34
N ILE A 38 -15.43 11.30 28.94
CA ILE A 38 -14.14 10.81 29.42
C ILE A 38 -13.12 11.13 28.32
N ALA A 39 -12.38 12.21 28.51
CA ALA A 39 -11.40 12.72 27.55
C ALA A 39 -10.01 12.16 27.87
N VAL A 40 -9.36 11.51 26.90
CA VAL A 40 -8.00 10.96 27.05
C VAL A 40 -7.04 11.79 26.21
N ASN A 41 -6.19 12.57 26.88
CA ASN A 41 -5.16 13.39 26.23
C ASN A 41 -3.88 12.58 26.03
N ILE A 42 -3.61 12.17 24.80
CA ILE A 42 -2.37 11.49 24.39
C ILE A 42 -1.41 12.41 23.62
N SER A 43 -1.61 13.73 23.71
CA SER A 43 -0.77 14.71 23.01
C SER A 43 0.66 14.63 23.54
N THR A 44 1.63 14.64 22.64
CA THR A 44 3.05 14.63 23.00
C THR A 44 3.54 16.05 23.27
N PRO A 45 4.48 16.24 24.20
CA PRO A 45 5.10 17.54 24.43
C PRO A 45 5.75 18.09 23.17
N LEU A 46 5.81 19.42 23.07
CA LEU A 46 6.52 20.13 22.01
C LEU A 46 7.98 19.65 21.89
N SER A 47 8.48 19.53 20.66
CA SER A 47 9.83 19.01 20.40
C SER A 47 10.93 19.93 20.94
N SER A 48 12.08 19.34 21.29
CA SER A 48 13.23 20.09 21.81
C SER A 48 13.86 20.99 20.75
N ARG A 49 14.67 21.98 21.17
CA ARG A 49 15.32 22.96 20.29
C ARG A 49 16.17 22.29 19.20
N GLU A 50 16.76 21.15 19.50
CA GLU A 50 17.61 20.37 18.60
C GLU A 50 16.82 19.79 17.41
N ALA A 51 15.53 19.50 17.59
CA ALA A 51 14.64 19.02 16.54
C ALA A 51 14.21 20.11 15.53
N LEU A 52 14.47 21.39 15.84
CA LEU A 52 14.09 22.54 15.01
C LEU A 52 15.15 22.94 13.97
N GLY A 53 16.23 22.15 13.82
CA GLY A 53 17.33 22.46 12.90
C GLY A 53 17.03 22.23 11.41
N SER A 54 15.83 21.75 11.04
CA SER A 54 15.46 21.44 9.65
C SER A 54 14.08 21.98 9.28
N ILE A 55 13.83 22.22 7.99
CA ILE A 55 12.52 22.64 7.46
C ILE A 55 11.43 21.64 7.85
N VAL A 56 11.76 20.34 7.82
CA VAL A 56 10.85 19.26 8.23
C VAL A 56 10.53 19.36 9.72
N GLY A 57 11.55 19.55 10.57
CA GLY A 57 11.37 19.69 12.02
C GLY A 57 10.56 20.93 12.41
N VAL A 58 10.82 22.07 11.76
CA VAL A 58 10.05 23.30 11.98
C VAL A 58 8.59 23.14 11.55
N THR A 59 8.32 22.51 10.41
CA THR A 59 6.96 22.27 9.93
C THR A 59 6.20 21.32 10.86
N GLY A 60 6.85 20.24 11.32
CA GLY A 60 6.27 19.32 12.32
C GLY A 60 5.95 20.00 13.64
N GLN A 61 6.84 20.89 14.11
CA GLN A 61 6.60 21.68 15.32
C GLN A 61 5.38 22.61 15.18
N MET A 62 5.20 23.27 14.03
CA MET A 62 4.01 24.12 13.80
C MET A 62 2.72 23.30 13.88
N ILE A 63 2.72 22.10 13.28
CA ILE A 63 1.59 21.17 13.36
C ILE A 63 1.30 20.80 14.82
N ASN A 64 2.31 20.41 15.60
CA ASN A 64 2.14 20.07 17.01
C ASN A 64 1.59 21.23 17.84
N ILE A 65 2.05 22.47 17.58
CA ILE A 65 1.52 23.67 18.26
C ILE A 65 0.03 23.87 17.96
N LEU A 66 -0.39 23.72 16.70
CA LEU A 66 -1.80 23.87 16.32
C LEU A 66 -2.69 22.80 16.97
N MET A 67 -2.22 21.55 16.99
CA MET A 67 -2.93 20.45 17.66
C MET A 67 -3.05 20.70 19.17
N GLU A 68 -1.96 21.10 19.82
CA GLU A 68 -1.95 21.39 21.26
C GLU A 68 -2.88 22.57 21.61
N GLN A 69 -2.96 23.59 20.76
CA GLN A 69 -3.90 24.69 20.92
C GLN A 69 -5.36 24.23 20.84
N ASN A 70 -5.70 23.38 19.86
CA ASN A 70 -7.04 22.79 19.75
C ASN A 70 -7.38 21.96 21.00
N VAL A 71 -6.50 21.04 21.40
CA VAL A 71 -6.68 20.19 22.58
C VAL A 71 -6.86 21.03 23.85
N THR A 72 -6.00 22.03 24.05
CA THR A 72 -6.10 22.95 25.19
C THR A 72 -7.43 23.70 25.20
N SER A 73 -7.92 24.14 24.04
CA SER A 73 -9.22 24.80 23.92
C SER A 73 -10.36 23.86 24.30
N GLN A 74 -10.33 22.62 23.82
CA GLN A 74 -11.34 21.60 24.10
C GLN A 74 -11.36 21.22 25.58
N ILE A 75 -10.19 21.02 26.21
CA ILE A 75 -10.07 20.72 27.65
C ILE A 75 -10.70 21.82 28.52
N LYS A 76 -10.61 23.09 28.11
CA LYS A 76 -11.26 24.20 28.85
C LYS A 76 -12.80 24.12 28.87
N THR A 77 -13.40 23.34 27.98
CA THR A 77 -14.86 23.14 27.93
C THR A 77 -15.36 22.03 28.85
N LEU A 78 -14.45 21.31 29.53
CA LEU A 78 -14.80 20.26 30.47
C LEU A 78 -15.57 20.82 31.67
N THR A 79 -16.55 20.05 32.12
CA THR A 79 -17.44 20.33 33.24
C THR A 79 -17.14 19.41 34.41
N ALA A 80 -17.80 19.63 35.55
CA ALA A 80 -17.64 18.77 36.73
C ALA A 80 -18.09 17.31 36.52
N ALA A 81 -18.90 17.04 35.48
CA ALA A 81 -19.26 15.69 35.08
C ALA A 81 -18.14 15.00 34.29
N ASP A 82 -17.24 15.75 33.67
CA ASP A 82 -16.27 15.15 32.75
C ASP A 82 -15.02 14.65 33.49
N VAL A 83 -14.27 13.75 32.85
CA VAL A 83 -13.03 13.17 33.39
C VAL A 83 -11.93 13.38 32.37
N LEU A 84 -10.83 14.02 32.77
CA LEU A 84 -9.63 14.15 31.95
C LEU A 84 -8.59 13.13 32.41
N ILE A 85 -8.13 12.29 31.48
CA ILE A 85 -7.03 11.35 31.69
C ILE A 85 -5.87 11.81 30.81
N THR A 86 -4.68 11.99 31.39
CA THR A 86 -3.48 12.43 30.65
C THR A 86 -2.32 11.50 31.02
N PRO A 87 -2.09 10.44 30.22
CA PRO A 87 -0.92 9.56 30.40
C PRO A 87 0.39 10.33 30.23
N ASP A 88 1.37 10.03 31.08
CA ASP A 88 2.74 10.53 30.88
C ASP A 88 3.45 9.63 29.87
N LEU A 89 3.40 10.04 28.60
CA LEU A 89 4.03 9.32 27.49
C LEU A 89 5.50 9.70 27.29
N GLY A 90 6.05 10.62 28.08
CA GLY A 90 7.42 11.12 27.94
C GLY A 90 7.75 11.53 26.50
N SER A 91 8.68 10.80 25.87
CA SER A 91 9.13 11.03 24.49
C SER A 91 8.59 10.00 23.48
N ILE A 92 7.54 9.23 23.82
CA ILE A 92 6.92 8.27 22.91
C ILE A 92 6.19 9.03 21.83
N SER A 93 6.54 8.80 20.56
CA SER A 93 5.89 9.43 19.41
C SER A 93 4.79 8.54 18.79
N SER A 94 3.96 9.11 17.91
CA SER A 94 2.92 8.36 17.19
C SER A 94 3.46 7.32 16.20
N VAL A 95 4.78 7.32 15.93
CA VAL A 95 5.44 6.34 15.05
C VAL A 95 6.28 5.31 15.82
N ASP A 96 6.35 5.40 17.16
CA ASP A 96 7.14 4.50 18.02
C ASP A 96 6.35 3.23 18.36
N PHE A 97 6.02 2.41 17.35
CA PHE A 97 5.21 1.19 17.53
C PHE A 97 5.89 0.16 18.45
N ASP A 98 7.21 0.18 18.55
CA ASP A 98 8.02 -0.67 19.43
C ASP A 98 7.84 -0.35 20.93
N LYS A 99 7.41 0.88 21.26
CA LYS A 99 7.17 1.31 22.65
C LYS A 99 5.73 1.08 23.11
N GLY A 100 4.93 0.33 22.36
CA GLY A 100 3.51 0.10 22.65
C GLY A 100 3.24 -0.46 24.06
N GLU A 101 4.06 -1.40 24.54
CA GLU A 101 3.91 -1.93 25.90
C GLU A 101 4.14 -0.88 26.97
N GLN A 102 5.07 0.05 26.76
CA GLN A 102 5.32 1.14 27.69
C GLN A 102 4.12 2.09 27.71
N ALA A 103 3.65 2.53 26.53
CA ALA A 103 2.47 3.40 26.42
C ALA A 103 1.22 2.79 27.08
N LEU A 104 1.04 1.47 26.97
CA LEU A 104 -0.04 0.75 27.67
C LEU A 104 0.09 0.83 29.19
N ARG A 105 1.30 0.66 29.74
CA ARG A 105 1.54 0.78 31.18
C ARG A 105 1.27 2.20 31.68
N ASP A 106 1.74 3.21 30.94
CA ASP A 106 1.58 4.62 31.31
C ASP A 106 0.09 5.04 31.24
N GLY A 107 -0.62 4.57 30.20
CA GLY A 107 -2.07 4.74 30.07
C GLY A 107 -2.86 4.06 31.19
N TYR A 108 -2.47 2.85 31.60
CA TYR A 108 -3.07 2.15 32.73
C TYR A 108 -2.85 2.92 34.03
N ALA A 109 -1.63 3.38 34.30
CA ALA A 109 -1.31 4.15 35.50
C ALA A 109 -2.14 5.44 35.60
N ALA A 110 -2.25 6.20 34.51
CA ALA A 110 -3.07 7.42 34.46
C ALA A 110 -4.56 7.13 34.62
N THR A 111 -5.06 6.03 34.05
CA THR A 111 -6.46 5.61 34.22
C THR A 111 -6.76 5.22 35.67
N MET A 112 -5.86 4.48 36.32
CA MET A 112 -6.00 4.11 37.73
C MET A 112 -5.92 5.32 38.66
N ALA A 113 -5.12 6.33 38.33
CA ALA A 113 -5.11 7.59 39.07
C ALA A 113 -6.45 8.35 38.96
N ALA A 114 -7.14 8.23 37.82
CA ALA A 114 -8.47 8.81 37.60
C ALA A 114 -9.62 7.93 38.14
N ALA A 115 -9.34 6.75 38.68
CA ALA A 115 -10.36 5.80 39.13
C ALA A 115 -11.42 6.41 40.06
N PRO A 116 -11.10 7.24 41.07
CA PRO A 116 -12.11 7.85 41.94
C PRO A 116 -13.11 8.74 41.19
N GLN A 117 -12.68 9.37 40.10
CA GLN A 117 -13.59 10.17 39.27
C GLN A 117 -14.44 9.28 38.36
N LEU A 118 -13.87 8.19 37.85
CA LEU A 118 -14.53 7.21 36.98
C LEU A 118 -15.57 6.35 37.72
N GLU A 119 -15.37 6.10 39.03
CA GLU A 119 -16.26 5.29 39.86
C GLU A 119 -17.73 5.76 39.82
N ARG A 120 -17.99 7.06 39.63
CA ARG A 120 -19.35 7.60 39.49
C ARG A 120 -20.12 7.05 38.28
N TYR A 121 -19.40 6.53 37.28
CA TYR A 121 -19.94 5.92 36.07
C TYR A 121 -19.92 4.39 36.11
N ALA A 122 -19.41 3.81 37.19
CA ALA A 122 -19.33 2.36 37.32
C ALA A 122 -20.73 1.75 37.42
N LEU A 123 -20.94 0.67 36.68
CA LEU A 123 -22.09 -0.20 36.87
C LEU A 123 -21.84 -1.09 38.09
N SER A 124 -22.92 -1.52 38.76
CA SER A 124 -22.80 -2.60 39.74
C SER A 124 -22.24 -3.85 39.06
N GLU A 125 -21.53 -4.70 39.80
CA GLU A 125 -20.92 -5.91 39.23
C GLU A 125 -21.95 -6.78 38.50
N GLN A 126 -23.16 -6.90 39.05
CA GLN A 126 -24.26 -7.63 38.43
C GLN A 126 -24.72 -6.99 37.11
N ALA A 127 -24.87 -5.66 37.08
CA ALA A 127 -25.28 -4.93 35.87
C ALA A 127 -24.20 -4.98 34.78
N TYR A 128 -22.92 -4.86 35.17
CA TYR A 128 -21.79 -4.97 34.27
C TYR A 128 -21.70 -6.38 33.66
N ARG A 129 -21.78 -7.44 34.48
CA ARG A 129 -21.79 -8.82 33.99
C ARG A 129 -22.94 -9.07 33.02
N ALA A 130 -24.15 -8.60 33.35
CA ALA A 130 -25.31 -8.74 32.47
C ALA A 130 -25.12 -7.99 31.14
N TRP A 131 -24.55 -6.78 31.16
CA TRP A 131 -24.21 -6.04 29.94
C TRP A 131 -23.13 -6.75 29.12
N ARG A 132 -22.06 -7.22 29.77
CA ARG A 132 -20.96 -7.92 29.11
C ARG A 132 -21.43 -9.19 28.41
N ILE A 133 -22.26 -10.00 29.08
CA ILE A 133 -22.89 -11.18 28.47
C ILE A 133 -23.70 -10.78 27.23
N ARG A 134 -24.52 -9.72 27.29
CA ARG A 134 -25.29 -9.27 26.11
C ARG A 134 -24.40 -8.85 24.95
N VAL A 135 -23.33 -8.10 25.21
CA VAL A 135 -22.38 -7.65 24.18
C VAL A 135 -21.65 -8.85 23.57
N ASP A 136 -21.14 -9.74 24.41
CA ASP A 136 -20.38 -10.91 23.97
C ASP A 136 -21.28 -11.88 23.18
N THR A 137 -22.49 -12.15 23.66
CA THR A 137 -23.48 -12.97 22.93
C THR A 137 -23.83 -12.35 21.58
N HIS A 138 -24.11 -11.04 21.52
CA HIS A 138 -24.44 -10.39 20.25
C HIS A 138 -23.27 -10.43 19.26
N ALA A 139 -22.04 -10.17 19.73
CA ALA A 139 -20.84 -10.27 18.90
C ALA A 139 -20.61 -11.71 18.41
N GLN A 140 -20.79 -12.70 19.29
CA GLN A 140 -20.66 -14.12 18.93
C GLN A 140 -21.72 -14.55 17.91
N GLU A 141 -22.98 -14.14 18.09
CA GLU A 141 -24.06 -14.42 17.14
C GLU A 141 -23.81 -13.78 15.77
N LEU A 142 -23.33 -12.55 15.74
CA LEU A 142 -22.97 -11.86 14.50
C LEU A 142 -21.83 -12.59 13.78
N VAL A 143 -20.74 -12.89 14.48
CA VAL A 143 -19.58 -13.61 13.93
C VAL A 143 -19.96 -15.02 13.48
N ALA A 144 -20.73 -15.75 14.29
CA ALA A 144 -21.19 -17.10 13.95
C ALA A 144 -22.13 -17.10 12.74
N GLY A 145 -23.01 -16.10 12.65
CA GLY A 145 -23.88 -15.91 11.49
C GLY A 145 -23.08 -15.66 10.20
N LEU A 146 -22.09 -14.78 10.24
CA LEU A 146 -21.22 -14.48 9.11
C LEU A 146 -20.33 -15.67 8.71
N ALA A 147 -19.87 -16.45 9.69
CA ALA A 147 -19.03 -17.62 9.45
C ALA A 147 -19.77 -18.81 8.82
N GLN A 148 -21.11 -18.84 8.90
CA GLN A 148 -21.92 -19.94 8.38
C GLN A 148 -22.68 -19.60 7.10
N ARG A 149 -22.97 -18.32 6.86
CA ARG A 149 -23.78 -17.88 5.71
C ARG A 149 -22.90 -17.73 4.47
N PRO A 150 -23.18 -18.45 3.38
CA PRO A 150 -22.51 -18.23 2.11
C PRO A 150 -22.75 -16.83 1.58
N LEU A 151 -21.71 -16.22 1.02
CA LEU A 151 -21.83 -14.98 0.27
C LEU A 151 -22.61 -15.24 -1.02
N VAL A 152 -23.57 -14.38 -1.35
CA VAL A 152 -24.31 -14.48 -2.62
C VAL A 152 -23.50 -13.97 -3.81
N ALA A 153 -22.56 -13.05 -3.56
CA ALA A 153 -21.68 -12.50 -4.57
C ALA A 153 -20.35 -12.05 -3.95
N VAL A 154 -19.32 -12.02 -4.80
CA VAL A 154 -18.04 -11.37 -4.54
C VAL A 154 -17.73 -10.54 -5.79
N ARG A 155 -17.57 -9.22 -5.62
CA ARG A 155 -17.48 -8.26 -6.72
C ARG A 155 -16.25 -7.39 -6.58
N VAL A 156 -15.74 -6.91 -7.71
CA VAL A 156 -14.73 -5.85 -7.72
C VAL A 156 -15.28 -4.63 -8.48
N GLU A 157 -15.38 -3.51 -7.78
CA GLU A 157 -15.98 -2.28 -8.30
C GLU A 157 -15.00 -1.10 -8.27
N GLY A 158 -15.22 -0.13 -9.15
CA GLY A 158 -14.55 1.18 -9.10
C GLY A 158 -13.38 1.38 -10.06
N SER A 159 -12.94 0.34 -10.79
CA SER A 159 -11.95 0.50 -11.86
C SER A 159 -12.63 0.78 -13.20
N ALA A 160 -12.13 1.79 -13.92
CA ALA A 160 -12.49 2.09 -15.30
C ALA A 160 -11.69 1.26 -16.32
N TRP A 161 -10.55 0.69 -15.89
CA TRP A 161 -9.59 0.04 -16.78
C TRP A 161 -9.48 -1.47 -16.54
N ALA A 162 -9.41 -1.88 -15.28
CA ALA A 162 -9.27 -3.28 -14.90
C ALA A 162 -10.64 -4.00 -15.02
N PRO A 163 -10.74 -5.10 -15.79
CA PRO A 163 -11.99 -5.81 -15.95
C PRO A 163 -12.39 -6.51 -14.65
N GLY A 164 -13.50 -6.09 -14.02
CA GLY A 164 -14.01 -6.67 -12.77
C GLY A 164 -14.08 -8.20 -12.81
N ALA A 165 -14.64 -8.77 -13.89
CA ALA A 165 -14.73 -10.23 -14.06
C ALA A 165 -13.37 -10.96 -14.10
N THR A 166 -12.27 -10.29 -14.48
CA THR A 166 -10.92 -10.88 -14.42
C THR A 166 -10.36 -10.79 -13.01
N LEU A 167 -10.58 -9.65 -12.33
CA LEU A 167 -10.18 -9.51 -10.93
C LEU A 167 -10.90 -10.52 -10.04
N GLU A 168 -12.22 -10.61 -10.16
CA GLU A 168 -13.10 -11.55 -9.43
C GLU A 168 -12.72 -13.02 -9.64
N ALA A 169 -12.26 -13.36 -10.85
CA ALA A 169 -11.81 -14.72 -11.17
C ALA A 169 -10.59 -15.15 -10.35
N ASN A 170 -9.72 -14.22 -9.97
CA ASN A 170 -8.47 -14.48 -9.23
C ASN A 170 -8.59 -14.28 -7.71
N LEU A 171 -9.71 -13.73 -7.20
CA LEU A 171 -9.93 -13.62 -5.75
C LEU A 171 -9.94 -14.98 -5.06
N SER A 172 -9.36 -15.07 -3.87
CA SER A 172 -9.42 -16.25 -3.00
C SER A 172 -10.83 -16.45 -2.44
N GLN A 173 -11.48 -15.37 -1.97
CA GLN A 173 -12.85 -15.43 -1.48
C GLN A 173 -13.80 -15.61 -2.67
N LYS A 174 -14.61 -16.68 -2.63
CA LYS A 174 -15.60 -16.98 -3.68
C LYS A 174 -17.03 -16.84 -3.19
N ALA A 175 -17.93 -16.50 -4.12
CA ALA A 175 -19.37 -16.61 -3.90
C ALA A 175 -19.76 -18.08 -3.61
N GLY A 176 -20.81 -18.28 -2.83
CA GLY A 176 -21.22 -19.60 -2.34
C GLY A 176 -20.37 -20.14 -1.19
N GLN A 177 -19.32 -19.43 -0.76
CA GLN A 177 -18.54 -19.74 0.44
C GLN A 177 -18.86 -18.73 1.55
N PRO A 178 -18.82 -19.15 2.83
CA PRO A 178 -18.89 -18.19 3.93
C PRO A 178 -17.73 -17.19 3.89
N LEU A 179 -17.90 -16.06 4.57
CA LEU A 179 -16.87 -15.03 4.66
C LEU A 179 -15.65 -15.56 5.45
N ARG A 180 -14.48 -15.54 4.84
CA ARG A 180 -13.21 -15.96 5.46
C ARG A 180 -12.24 -14.78 5.49
N TYR A 181 -12.02 -14.21 6.67
CA TYR A 181 -11.14 -13.06 6.86
C TYR A 181 -9.71 -13.27 6.31
N ALA A 182 -9.18 -14.49 6.39
CA ALA A 182 -7.87 -14.82 5.83
C ALA A 182 -7.83 -14.73 4.30
N ASP A 183 -8.92 -15.07 3.62
CA ASP A 183 -9.03 -14.95 2.16
C ASP A 183 -9.24 -13.48 1.77
N VAL A 184 -10.08 -12.76 2.51
CA VAL A 184 -10.25 -11.30 2.32
C VAL A 184 -8.92 -10.56 2.43
N HIS A 185 -8.11 -10.88 3.43
CA HIS A 185 -6.81 -10.25 3.62
C HIS A 185 -5.85 -10.55 2.47
N ARG A 186 -5.76 -11.82 2.03
CA ARG A 186 -4.95 -12.21 0.87
C ARG A 186 -5.38 -11.48 -0.40
N ASP A 187 -6.69 -11.30 -0.57
CA ASP A 187 -7.25 -10.63 -1.73
C ASP A 187 -6.96 -9.12 -1.74
N LEU A 188 -6.99 -8.47 -0.57
CA LEU A 188 -6.56 -7.08 -0.43
C LEU A 188 -5.07 -6.92 -0.76
N ASP A 189 -4.22 -7.82 -0.24
CA ASP A 189 -2.77 -7.81 -0.50
C ASP A 189 -2.47 -8.01 -1.98
N TRP A 190 -3.15 -8.96 -2.62
CA TRP A 190 -3.02 -9.22 -4.05
C TRP A 190 -3.49 -8.01 -4.89
N LEU A 191 -4.70 -7.49 -4.64
CA LEU A 191 -5.23 -6.31 -5.35
C LEU A 191 -4.32 -5.08 -5.19
N ALA A 192 -3.78 -4.85 -3.99
CA ALA A 192 -2.81 -3.78 -3.75
C ALA A 192 -1.47 -4.06 -4.46
N GLY A 193 -1.03 -5.32 -4.44
CA GLY A 193 0.20 -5.81 -5.07
C GLY A 193 0.26 -5.65 -6.59
N LEU A 194 -0.90 -5.64 -7.27
CA LEU A 194 -1.00 -5.32 -8.71
C LEU A 194 -0.40 -3.93 -9.04
N GLY A 195 -0.43 -3.02 -8.06
CA GLY A 195 0.16 -1.69 -8.17
C GLY A 195 -0.61 -0.74 -9.08
N ASP A 196 -1.83 -1.08 -9.47
CA ASP A 196 -2.66 -0.33 -10.43
C ASP A 196 -3.64 0.64 -9.75
N PHE A 197 -3.94 0.39 -8.47
CA PHE A 197 -4.92 1.15 -7.69
C PHE A 197 -4.24 2.06 -6.66
N SER A 198 -4.80 3.25 -6.43
CA SER A 198 -4.38 4.14 -5.34
C SER A 198 -5.06 3.80 -4.02
N ARG A 199 -6.16 3.04 -4.08
CA ARG A 199 -6.92 2.57 -2.93
C ARG A 199 -7.54 1.22 -3.23
N VAL A 200 -7.50 0.34 -2.23
CA VAL A 200 -8.20 -0.95 -2.21
C VAL A 200 -8.83 -1.08 -0.83
N ASP A 201 -10.15 -1.23 -0.78
CA ASP A 201 -10.86 -1.60 0.44
C ASP A 201 -11.96 -2.60 0.13
N TYR A 202 -12.68 -3.05 1.17
CA TYR A 202 -13.81 -3.95 1.01
C TYR A 202 -14.99 -3.50 1.87
N ARG A 203 -16.18 -3.94 1.47
CA ARG A 203 -17.38 -3.81 2.27
C ARG A 203 -18.23 -5.06 2.16
N LEU A 204 -18.79 -5.49 3.29
CA LEU A 204 -19.89 -6.44 3.30
C LEU A 204 -21.20 -5.66 3.13
N VAL A 205 -21.93 -5.92 2.05
CA VAL A 205 -23.21 -5.29 1.74
C VAL A 205 -24.33 -6.32 1.78
N ARG A 206 -25.53 -5.89 2.17
CA ARG A 206 -26.72 -6.72 2.09
C ARG A 206 -27.26 -6.66 0.66
N ASP A 207 -27.34 -7.80 -0.02
CA ASP A 207 -27.83 -7.93 -1.38
C ASP A 207 -29.03 -8.89 -1.42
N GLY A 208 -30.24 -8.31 -1.44
CA GLY A 208 -31.48 -9.04 -1.26
C GLY A 208 -31.54 -9.78 0.07
N GLU A 209 -31.68 -11.11 0.02
CA GLU A 209 -31.71 -11.97 1.21
C GLU A 209 -30.32 -12.46 1.68
N GLY A 210 -29.25 -12.12 0.96
CA GLY A 210 -27.89 -12.56 1.26
C GLY A 210 -26.91 -11.43 1.50
N ASP A 211 -25.67 -11.80 1.84
CA ASP A 211 -24.56 -10.87 2.00
C ASP A 211 -23.63 -10.98 0.78
N ALA A 212 -23.20 -9.86 0.23
CA ALA A 212 -22.21 -9.77 -0.84
C ALA A 212 -20.96 -9.06 -0.34
N LEU A 213 -19.81 -9.48 -0.85
CA LEU A 213 -18.53 -8.85 -0.56
C LEU A 213 -18.08 -8.02 -1.76
N ASP A 214 -18.06 -6.71 -1.58
CA ASP A 214 -17.63 -5.77 -2.61
C ASP A 214 -16.24 -5.26 -2.29
N TYR A 215 -15.25 -5.62 -3.11
CA TYR A 215 -13.95 -4.97 -3.12
C TYR A 215 -14.05 -3.69 -3.93
N ARG A 216 -13.68 -2.56 -3.32
CA ARG A 216 -13.70 -1.26 -3.97
C ARG A 216 -12.29 -0.81 -4.24
N VAL A 217 -12.00 -0.63 -5.51
CA VAL A 217 -10.72 -0.18 -6.01
C VAL A 217 -10.87 1.24 -6.57
N THR A 218 -9.80 2.02 -6.50
CA THR A 218 -9.72 3.32 -7.17
C THR A 218 -8.48 3.32 -8.04
N ASP A 219 -8.67 3.53 -9.34
CA ASP A 219 -7.56 3.60 -10.29
C ASP A 219 -6.58 4.72 -9.91
N LYS A 220 -5.29 4.45 -10.07
CA LYS A 220 -4.29 5.52 -9.99
C LYS A 220 -4.60 6.59 -11.05
N PRO A 221 -4.60 7.89 -10.69
CA PRO A 221 -5.01 8.95 -11.60
C PRO A 221 -4.02 9.17 -12.76
N TRP A 222 -2.77 8.73 -12.62
CA TRP A 222 -1.76 8.74 -13.68
C TRP A 222 -1.70 7.42 -14.47
N GLY A 223 -2.61 6.49 -14.20
CA GLY A 223 -2.82 5.32 -15.03
C GLY A 223 -3.54 5.69 -16.34
N PRO A 224 -3.74 4.71 -17.24
CA PRO A 224 -3.34 3.30 -17.11
C PRO A 224 -1.96 3.03 -17.76
N ASN A 225 -1.25 4.08 -18.19
CA ASN A 225 0.13 3.96 -18.65
C ASN A 225 1.06 4.36 -17.51
N PHE A 226 1.70 3.38 -16.87
CA PHE A 226 2.62 3.61 -15.78
C PHE A 226 4.04 3.77 -16.33
N LEU A 227 4.71 4.84 -15.93
CA LEU A 227 6.09 5.11 -16.27
C LEU A 227 6.94 5.08 -15.00
N ARG A 228 8.09 4.40 -15.05
CA ARG A 228 9.12 4.44 -14.02
C ARG A 228 10.45 4.83 -14.64
N PHE A 229 11.16 5.72 -13.97
CA PHE A 229 12.47 6.20 -14.39
C PHE A 229 13.52 5.70 -13.41
N GLY A 230 14.65 5.22 -13.93
CA GLY A 230 15.79 4.71 -13.17
C GLY A 230 17.09 5.36 -13.62
N LEU A 231 18.03 5.48 -12.69
CA LEU A 231 19.38 5.98 -12.91
C LEU A 231 20.36 5.00 -12.29
N GLY A 232 21.23 4.41 -13.11
CA GLY A 232 22.33 3.55 -12.69
C GLY A 232 23.67 4.25 -12.86
N LEU A 233 24.53 4.15 -11.85
CA LEU A 233 25.91 4.60 -11.88
C LEU A 233 26.78 3.51 -11.26
N SER A 234 27.76 3.01 -12.00
CA SER A 234 28.75 2.07 -11.47
C SER A 234 30.16 2.46 -11.90
N THR A 235 31.15 2.14 -11.07
CA THR A 235 32.55 2.42 -11.36
C THR A 235 33.44 1.33 -10.81
N ASP A 236 34.49 0.98 -11.56
CA ASP A 236 35.55 0.09 -11.09
C ASP A 236 36.65 0.83 -10.30
N LEU A 237 36.45 2.14 -10.05
CA LEU A 237 37.37 3.08 -9.38
C LEU A 237 38.76 3.20 -10.02
N ARG A 238 38.96 2.61 -11.21
CA ARG A 238 40.24 2.63 -11.90
C ARG A 238 40.09 3.28 -13.26
N ASN A 239 39.27 2.69 -14.14
CA ASN A 239 39.31 2.99 -15.56
C ASN A 239 37.92 3.10 -16.23
N GLN A 240 36.84 2.65 -15.60
CA GLN A 240 35.51 2.67 -16.21
C GLN A 240 34.46 3.24 -15.25
N THR A 241 33.74 4.24 -15.75
CA THR A 241 32.48 4.70 -15.16
C THR A 241 31.36 4.38 -16.14
N ARG A 242 30.34 3.68 -15.67
CA ARG A 242 29.17 3.28 -16.44
C ARG A 242 27.97 4.01 -15.90
N PHE A 243 27.17 4.52 -16.82
CA PHE A 243 25.95 5.24 -16.54
C PHE A 243 24.83 4.57 -17.32
N GLU A 244 23.66 4.49 -16.71
CA GLU A 244 22.46 3.87 -17.27
C GLU A 244 21.25 4.75 -16.95
N LEU A 245 20.51 5.14 -17.98
CA LEU A 245 19.16 5.70 -17.86
C LEU A 245 18.17 4.61 -18.20
N GLN A 246 17.20 4.39 -17.33
CA GLN A 246 16.18 3.37 -17.51
C GLN A 246 14.80 4.02 -17.57
N LEU A 247 13.99 3.57 -18.52
CA LEU A 247 12.57 3.88 -18.63
C LEU A 247 11.82 2.55 -18.70
N ILE A 248 10.94 2.32 -17.74
CA ILE A 248 9.99 1.21 -17.77
C ILE A 248 8.62 1.80 -18.04
N GLN A 249 7.97 1.35 -19.11
CA GLN A 249 6.55 1.61 -19.36
C GLN A 249 5.78 0.31 -19.18
N ARG A 250 4.66 0.39 -18.45
CA ARG A 250 3.72 -0.71 -18.25
C ARG A 250 2.31 -0.22 -18.57
N ARG A 251 1.60 -0.96 -19.42
CA ARG A 251 0.18 -0.77 -19.71
C ARG A 251 -0.58 -2.06 -19.43
N PRO A 252 -1.14 -2.23 -18.22
CA PRO A 252 -1.96 -3.38 -17.90
C PRO A 252 -3.38 -3.24 -18.46
N TRP A 253 -4.15 -4.31 -18.34
CA TRP A 253 -5.58 -4.35 -18.65
C TRP A 253 -5.92 -3.95 -20.09
N LEU A 254 -5.12 -4.40 -21.06
CA LEU A 254 -5.34 -4.17 -22.48
C LEU A 254 -6.64 -4.80 -23.01
N ASN A 255 -7.14 -5.83 -22.34
CA ASN A 255 -8.35 -6.53 -22.70
C ASN A 255 -9.00 -7.23 -21.50
N SER A 256 -10.15 -7.85 -21.75
CA SER A 256 -10.99 -8.55 -20.77
C SER A 256 -10.38 -9.82 -20.17
N LEU A 257 -9.17 -10.21 -20.55
CA LEU A 257 -8.42 -11.32 -19.97
C LEU A 257 -7.22 -10.84 -19.14
N GLY A 258 -6.97 -9.53 -19.04
CA GLY A 258 -5.85 -8.98 -18.29
C GLY A 258 -4.54 -8.87 -19.07
N GLY A 259 -4.59 -8.78 -20.40
CA GLY A 259 -3.39 -8.56 -21.21
C GLY A 259 -2.61 -7.30 -20.79
N GLU A 260 -1.29 -7.33 -20.94
CA GLU A 260 -0.39 -6.26 -20.50
C GLU A 260 0.72 -6.02 -21.53
N TRP A 261 1.02 -4.76 -21.81
CA TRP A 261 2.16 -4.38 -22.65
C TRP A 261 3.25 -3.74 -21.80
N ARG A 262 4.47 -4.27 -21.93
CA ARG A 262 5.63 -3.89 -21.14
C ARG A 262 6.72 -3.41 -22.08
N ASN A 263 7.29 -2.25 -21.78
CA ASN A 263 8.49 -1.75 -22.45
C ASN A 263 9.56 -1.44 -21.42
N PHE A 264 10.79 -1.83 -21.74
CA PHE A 264 11.98 -1.46 -21.00
C PHE A 264 12.96 -0.82 -21.97
N VAL A 265 13.38 0.41 -21.70
CA VAL A 265 14.40 1.12 -22.46
C VAL A 265 15.54 1.48 -21.52
N GLN A 266 16.75 1.06 -21.86
CA GLN A 266 17.98 1.41 -21.18
C GLN A 266 18.91 2.13 -22.15
N LEU A 267 19.52 3.23 -21.71
CA LEU A 267 20.49 4.01 -22.48
C LEU A 267 21.74 4.27 -21.65
N GLY A 268 22.93 4.13 -22.24
CA GLY A 268 24.19 4.43 -21.57
C GLY A 268 25.30 3.49 -21.98
N TRP A 269 25.87 2.75 -21.02
CA TRP A 269 26.90 1.74 -21.29
C TRP A 269 26.34 0.58 -22.14
N GLU A 270 25.17 0.07 -21.74
CA GLU A 270 24.38 -0.88 -22.52
C GLU A 270 23.11 -0.16 -22.98
N ASN A 271 22.86 -0.20 -24.30
CA ASN A 271 21.63 0.32 -24.87
C ASN A 271 20.71 -0.87 -25.13
N ARG A 272 19.52 -0.87 -24.54
CA ARG A 272 18.56 -1.95 -24.72
C ARG A 272 17.15 -1.40 -24.89
N TRP A 273 16.37 -1.99 -25.78
CA TRP A 273 14.93 -1.84 -25.82
C TRP A 273 14.28 -3.21 -25.88
N THR A 274 13.49 -3.53 -24.87
CA THR A 274 12.62 -4.69 -24.83
C THR A 274 11.17 -4.23 -24.91
N SER A 275 10.37 -4.85 -25.77
CA SER A 275 8.91 -4.69 -25.84
C SER A 275 8.26 -6.07 -25.80
N GLU A 276 7.40 -6.31 -24.82
CA GLU A 276 6.71 -7.59 -24.59
C GLU A 276 5.21 -7.36 -24.46
N LEU A 277 4.41 -8.18 -25.16
CA LEU A 277 2.96 -8.23 -24.96
C LEU A 277 2.61 -9.50 -24.18
N TYR A 278 2.31 -9.38 -22.89
CA TYR A 278 1.84 -10.47 -22.05
C TYR A 278 0.34 -10.68 -22.25
N GLN A 279 -0.06 -11.87 -22.72
CA GLN A 279 -1.45 -12.19 -23.03
C GLN A 279 -1.91 -13.49 -22.32
N PRO A 280 -2.69 -13.39 -21.24
CA PRO A 280 -3.35 -14.54 -20.63
C PRO A 280 -4.31 -15.23 -21.61
N LEU A 281 -4.38 -16.56 -21.55
CA LEU A 281 -5.31 -17.35 -22.37
C LEU A 281 -6.70 -17.48 -21.75
N ASN A 282 -6.83 -17.20 -20.45
CA ASN A 282 -8.11 -17.12 -19.74
C ASN A 282 -8.00 -16.10 -18.59
N ARG A 283 -9.07 -15.95 -17.81
CA ARG A 283 -9.15 -14.95 -16.74
C ARG A 283 -8.49 -15.35 -15.44
N VAL A 284 -8.10 -16.61 -15.28
CA VAL A 284 -7.44 -17.12 -14.08
C VAL A 284 -5.94 -17.17 -14.37
N ASP A 285 -5.13 -16.84 -13.37
CA ASP A 285 -3.68 -16.92 -13.45
C ASP A 285 -3.24 -18.32 -13.90
N SER A 286 -2.87 -18.41 -15.18
CA SER A 286 -2.64 -19.66 -15.89
C SER A 286 -1.72 -19.41 -17.08
N VAL A 287 -1.84 -20.21 -18.13
CA VAL A 287 -0.98 -20.12 -19.31
C VAL A 287 -1.18 -18.78 -20.03
N PHE A 288 -0.07 -18.14 -20.39
CA PHE A 288 -0.02 -16.93 -21.20
C PHE A 288 0.89 -17.10 -22.41
N LEU A 289 0.67 -16.23 -23.41
CA LEU A 289 1.57 -16.03 -24.55
C LEU A 289 2.27 -14.68 -24.41
N ALA A 290 3.54 -14.63 -24.76
CA ALA A 290 4.35 -13.41 -24.71
C ALA A 290 5.23 -13.27 -25.96
N PRO A 291 4.69 -12.74 -27.08
CA PRO A 291 5.55 -12.26 -28.16
C PRO A 291 6.36 -11.05 -27.69
N TYR A 292 7.64 -11.01 -28.07
CA TYR A 292 8.54 -9.94 -27.67
C TYR A 292 9.54 -9.55 -28.77
N LEU A 293 10.00 -8.31 -28.66
CA LEU A 293 11.14 -7.73 -29.37
C LEU A 293 12.20 -7.36 -28.35
N ASP A 294 13.45 -7.70 -28.62
CA ASP A 294 14.60 -7.36 -27.79
C ASP A 294 15.74 -6.86 -28.68
N LEU A 295 16.01 -5.57 -28.58
CA LEU A 295 17.09 -4.89 -29.27
C LEU A 295 18.15 -4.50 -28.25
N ASP A 296 19.34 -5.06 -28.36
CA ASP A 296 20.45 -4.87 -27.42
C ASP A 296 21.71 -4.43 -28.16
N SER A 297 22.46 -3.51 -27.56
CA SER A 297 23.76 -3.07 -28.03
C SER A 297 24.67 -2.75 -26.85
N HIS A 298 25.70 -3.58 -26.67
CA HIS A 298 26.70 -3.40 -25.61
C HIS A 298 28.13 -3.62 -26.12
N PRO A 299 29.14 -2.96 -25.53
CA PRO A 299 30.53 -3.22 -25.84
C PRO A 299 30.99 -4.54 -25.20
N ILE A 300 31.78 -5.32 -25.94
CA ILE A 300 32.51 -6.49 -25.46
C ILE A 300 34.00 -6.27 -25.66
N ASP A 301 34.79 -6.62 -24.65
CA ASP A 301 36.25 -6.54 -24.68
C ASP A 301 36.85 -7.92 -24.98
N VAL A 302 37.79 -7.96 -25.92
CA VAL A 302 38.65 -9.13 -26.17
C VAL A 302 39.96 -8.90 -25.44
N TYR A 303 40.37 -9.86 -24.63
CA TYR A 303 41.53 -9.73 -23.74
C TYR A 303 42.71 -10.60 -24.20
N ALA A 304 43.91 -10.06 -24.06
CA ALA A 304 45.14 -10.85 -24.01
C ALA A 304 45.71 -10.77 -22.59
N GLY A 305 45.60 -11.85 -21.82
CA GLY A 305 45.84 -11.82 -20.38
C GLY A 305 44.82 -10.91 -19.67
N ASN A 306 45.30 -9.94 -18.88
CA ASN A 306 44.44 -8.98 -18.16
C ASN A 306 44.28 -7.64 -18.89
N GLN A 307 44.77 -7.51 -20.13
CA GLN A 307 44.66 -6.27 -20.90
C GLN A 307 43.66 -6.43 -22.04
N PRO A 308 42.64 -5.55 -22.15
CA PRO A 308 41.75 -5.54 -23.31
C PRO A 308 42.56 -5.06 -24.53
N ILE A 309 42.57 -5.87 -25.59
CA ILE A 309 43.32 -5.61 -26.82
C ILE A 309 42.44 -5.12 -27.96
N ASP A 310 41.19 -5.61 -28.03
CA ASP A 310 40.18 -5.15 -28.98
C ASP A 310 38.86 -4.95 -28.25
N ARG A 311 38.03 -4.04 -28.75
CA ARG A 311 36.67 -3.80 -28.27
C ARG A 311 35.72 -3.79 -29.45
N TYR A 312 34.67 -4.59 -29.37
CA TYR A 312 33.60 -4.66 -30.35
C TYR A 312 32.29 -4.18 -29.74
N ARG A 313 31.43 -3.57 -30.55
CA ARG A 313 30.03 -3.34 -30.22
C ARG A 313 29.24 -4.50 -30.76
N LEU A 314 28.71 -5.33 -29.87
CA LEU A 314 27.77 -6.37 -30.24
C LEU A 314 26.37 -5.74 -30.30
N THR A 315 25.67 -5.91 -31.43
CA THR A 315 24.27 -5.49 -31.59
C THR A 315 23.43 -6.72 -31.90
N THR A 316 22.46 -7.00 -31.04
CA THR A 316 21.54 -8.13 -31.16
C THR A 316 20.13 -7.60 -31.40
N SER A 317 19.47 -8.09 -32.45
CA SER A 317 18.04 -7.88 -32.69
C SER A 317 17.34 -9.22 -32.61
N ARG A 318 16.47 -9.39 -31.61
CA ARG A 318 15.77 -10.65 -31.35
C ARG A 318 14.25 -10.44 -31.38
N VAL A 319 13.57 -11.35 -32.06
CA VAL A 319 12.10 -11.48 -32.00
C VAL A 319 11.78 -12.89 -31.51
N GLY A 320 10.88 -13.01 -30.57
CA GLY A 320 10.50 -14.30 -30.00
C GLY A 320 9.05 -14.38 -29.58
N LEU A 321 8.66 -15.60 -29.24
CA LEU A 321 7.38 -15.94 -28.64
C LEU A 321 7.61 -16.93 -27.52
N ASP A 322 7.20 -16.52 -26.32
CA ASP A 322 7.19 -17.38 -25.15
C ASP A 322 5.76 -17.87 -24.85
N VAL A 323 5.67 -19.10 -24.36
CA VAL A 323 4.52 -19.63 -23.63
C VAL A 323 4.95 -19.75 -22.18
N GLY A 324 4.16 -19.24 -21.24
CA GLY A 324 4.53 -19.31 -19.83
C GLY A 324 3.36 -19.55 -18.89
N THR A 325 3.67 -19.82 -17.63
CA THR A 325 2.70 -19.93 -16.54
C THR A 325 3.29 -19.27 -15.29
N PRO A 326 2.50 -18.53 -14.51
CA PRO A 326 2.94 -18.06 -13.20
C PRO A 326 3.18 -19.26 -12.27
N VAL A 327 4.15 -19.13 -11.37
CA VAL A 327 4.50 -20.10 -10.33
C VAL A 327 4.30 -19.44 -8.97
N SER A 328 3.03 -19.37 -8.54
CA SER A 328 2.62 -18.62 -7.35
C SER A 328 3.11 -17.16 -7.42
N ASP A 329 3.29 -16.52 -6.27
CA ASP A 329 3.87 -15.18 -6.15
C ASP A 329 5.40 -15.12 -6.34
N TYR A 330 6.06 -16.23 -6.67
CA TYR A 330 7.52 -16.29 -6.77
C TYR A 330 8.07 -15.90 -8.15
N GLY A 331 7.26 -16.00 -9.20
CA GLY A 331 7.69 -15.68 -10.55
C GLY A 331 6.93 -16.47 -11.61
N GLU A 332 7.60 -16.72 -12.74
CA GLU A 332 7.00 -17.36 -13.91
C GLU A 332 7.95 -18.41 -14.52
N LEU A 333 7.38 -19.48 -15.06
CA LEU A 333 8.10 -20.43 -15.90
C LEU A 333 7.74 -20.15 -17.36
N ARG A 334 8.75 -20.03 -18.22
CA ARG A 334 8.58 -19.74 -19.64
C ARG A 334 9.36 -20.72 -20.50
N LEU A 335 8.77 -21.09 -21.64
CA LEU A 335 9.42 -21.80 -22.73
C LEU A 335 9.10 -21.06 -24.02
N GLY A 336 10.11 -20.78 -24.84
CA GLY A 336 9.90 -20.00 -26.05
C GLY A 336 10.86 -20.30 -27.18
N TYR A 337 10.53 -19.73 -28.33
CA TYR A 337 11.34 -19.77 -29.55
C TYR A 337 11.67 -18.34 -29.98
N SER A 338 12.92 -18.10 -30.37
CA SER A 338 13.36 -16.77 -30.81
C SER A 338 14.32 -16.85 -31.99
N LEU A 339 14.23 -15.87 -32.88
CA LEU A 339 15.19 -15.61 -33.93
C LEU A 339 16.02 -14.39 -33.55
N ALA A 340 17.34 -14.47 -33.67
CA ALA A 340 18.24 -13.38 -33.35
C ALA A 340 19.19 -13.11 -34.52
N GLN A 341 19.33 -11.84 -34.89
CA GLN A 341 20.38 -11.35 -35.76
C GLN A 341 21.42 -10.64 -34.91
N ILE A 342 22.68 -11.06 -35.02
CA ILE A 342 23.80 -10.53 -34.24
C ILE A 342 24.81 -9.94 -35.21
N SER A 343 25.27 -8.73 -34.91
CA SER A 343 26.34 -8.05 -35.67
C SER A 343 27.38 -7.49 -34.70
N ALA A 344 28.63 -7.47 -35.12
CA ALA A 344 29.73 -6.93 -34.34
C ALA A 344 30.46 -5.85 -35.15
N ASN A 345 30.66 -4.67 -34.56
CA ASN A 345 31.40 -3.58 -35.18
C ASN A 345 32.56 -3.17 -34.27
N THR A 346 33.76 -3.01 -34.82
CA THR A 346 34.94 -2.63 -34.03
C THR A 346 34.79 -1.21 -33.47
N ILE A 347 35.02 -1.04 -32.16
CA ILE A 347 35.09 0.26 -31.47
C ILE A 347 36.55 0.70 -31.31
N LEU A 348 37.44 -0.24 -30.97
CA LEU A 348 38.88 -0.04 -30.75
C LEU A 348 39.63 -1.33 -31.12
N GLY A 349 40.69 -1.23 -31.91
CA GLY A 349 41.47 -2.39 -32.38
C GLY A 349 42.07 -2.19 -33.78
N ALA A 350 43.21 -2.83 -34.07
CA ALA A 350 43.84 -2.82 -35.41
C ALA A 350 43.56 -4.12 -36.21
N SER A 351 42.84 -5.06 -35.60
CA SER A 351 42.48 -6.36 -36.17
C SER A 351 41.17 -6.23 -36.97
N ASN A 352 41.23 -6.44 -38.29
CA ASN A 352 40.03 -6.77 -39.08
C ASN A 352 39.85 -8.29 -39.01
N LEU A 353 39.09 -8.78 -38.03
CA LEU A 353 38.67 -10.19 -37.95
C LEU A 353 37.29 -10.39 -38.56
#